data_AF-A0A5J5AAH6-F1
#
_entry.id   AF-A0A5J5AAH6-F1
#
_cell.length_a   1.000
_cell.length_b   1.000
_cell.length_c   1.000
_cell.angle_alpha   90.00
_cell.angle_beta   90.00
_cell.angle_gamma   90.00
#
_symmetry.space_group_name_H-M   'P 1'
#
loop_
_entity.id
_entity.type
_entity.pdbx_description
1 polymer ?
#
loop_
_entity_poly.entity_id
_entity_poly.type
_entity_poly.pdbx_seq_one_letter_code
_entity_poly.pdbx_strand_id
1 'polypeptide(L)'
;MIQSTNSSVLMKFKEKSNYQLVYHVHESIRDALNSTILDIKKFANSIVIGKSSVFTDNQAFLTDAYVEINSYVMAGIDGIITDFPATAVKYRSNRCLGLGDKTPAYMMPVEPGGLMQIISPQYLPPAEAPDPVLTDADVFEPPLPSARAIAPTSYTSNGSTPTAAAPTPPNGQHNVVACIFLSNMAILLSTLMLF
;
A
#
# COMPACT_ATOMS: atom_id res chain seq x y z
N MET A 1 4.83 -8.20 -11.77
CA MET A 1 5.60 -8.08 -10.51
C MET A 1 5.27 -9.29 -9.66
N ILE A 2 6.26 -9.92 -9.04
CA ILE A 2 6.08 -11.09 -8.16
C ILE A 2 6.67 -10.75 -6.80
N GLN A 3 5.89 -10.93 -5.74
CA GLN A 3 6.31 -10.69 -4.37
C GLN A 3 6.43 -12.01 -3.61
N SER A 4 7.44 -12.12 -2.75
CA SER A 4 7.62 -13.26 -1.86
C SER A 4 8.37 -12.84 -0.61
N THR A 5 8.03 -13.48 0.52
CA THR A 5 8.83 -13.42 1.74
C THR A 5 10.05 -14.33 1.69
N ASN A 6 10.07 -15.27 0.73
CA ASN A 6 11.13 -16.27 0.60
C ASN A 6 12.13 -15.91 -0.50
N SER A 7 13.41 -15.74 -0.16
CA SER A 7 14.49 -15.39 -1.09
C SER A 7 14.77 -16.52 -2.08
N SER A 8 14.67 -17.77 -1.63
CA SER A 8 14.83 -18.98 -2.43
C SER A 8 13.81 -19.08 -3.58
N VAL A 9 12.57 -18.65 -3.34
CA VAL A 9 11.50 -18.55 -4.34
C VAL A 9 11.82 -17.47 -5.37
N LEU A 10 12.23 -16.28 -4.93
CA LEU A 10 12.57 -15.17 -5.84
C LEU A 10 13.76 -15.52 -6.73
N MET A 11 14.78 -16.18 -6.19
CA MET A 11 15.90 -16.71 -6.97
C MET A 11 15.42 -17.65 -8.08
N LYS A 12 14.46 -18.54 -7.79
CA LYS A 12 13.93 -19.46 -8.80
C LYS A 12 13.16 -18.76 -9.91
N PHE A 13 12.43 -17.70 -9.58
CA PHE A 13 11.73 -16.89 -10.58
C PHE A 13 12.69 -16.02 -11.39
N LYS A 14 13.78 -15.55 -10.79
CA LYS A 14 14.83 -14.79 -11.46
C LYS A 14 15.51 -15.59 -12.57
N GLU A 15 15.72 -16.89 -12.37
CA GLU A 15 16.27 -17.79 -13.39
C GLU A 15 15.33 -18.00 -14.59
N LYS A 16 14.02 -17.94 -14.36
CA LYS A 16 13.00 -18.40 -15.31
C LYS A 16 12.25 -17.27 -16.00
N SER A 17 12.39 -16.04 -15.53
CA SER A 17 11.56 -14.92 -15.97
C SER A 17 12.28 -13.59 -15.82
N ASN A 18 11.75 -12.58 -16.50
CA ASN A 18 12.19 -11.19 -16.42
C ASN A 18 11.22 -10.30 -15.64
N TYR A 19 10.38 -10.88 -14.77
CA TYR A 19 9.46 -10.10 -13.93
C TYR A 19 10.25 -9.28 -12.91
N GLN A 20 9.72 -8.10 -12.54
CA GLN A 20 10.17 -7.41 -11.34
C GLN A 20 9.84 -8.24 -10.10
N LEU A 21 10.89 -8.50 -9.31
CA LEU A 21 10.82 -9.29 -8.09
C LEU A 21 10.85 -8.38 -6.86
N VAL A 22 9.99 -8.69 -5.89
CA VAL A 22 9.80 -7.90 -4.68
C VAL A 22 10.04 -8.79 -3.47
N TYR A 23 11.01 -8.43 -2.64
CA TYR A 23 11.23 -9.09 -1.36
C TYR A 23 10.32 -8.47 -0.31
N HIS A 24 9.55 -9.28 0.39
CA HIS A 24 8.68 -8.82 1.47
C HIS A 24 9.30 -9.17 2.82
N VAL A 25 9.70 -8.17 3.57
CA VAL A 25 10.11 -8.34 4.97
C VAL A 25 8.84 -8.40 5.80
N HIS A 26 8.58 -9.56 6.40
CA HIS A 26 7.37 -9.76 7.20
C HIS A 26 7.43 -9.03 8.54
N GLU A 27 8.62 -8.96 9.13
CA GLU A 27 8.84 -8.37 10.46
C GLU A 27 9.05 -6.85 10.39
N SER A 28 8.69 -6.16 11.47
CA SER A 28 9.10 -4.77 11.68
C SER A 28 10.61 -4.73 11.86
N ILE A 29 11.27 -3.77 11.22
CA ILE A 29 12.72 -3.61 11.29
C ILE A 29 13.03 -2.16 11.61
N ARG A 30 14.09 -1.94 12.39
CA ARG A 30 14.57 -0.58 12.68
C ARG A 30 15.61 -0.11 11.67
N ASP A 31 16.43 -1.03 11.16
CA ASP A 31 17.55 -0.73 10.27
C ASP A 31 17.91 -1.97 9.44
N ALA A 32 18.82 -1.84 8.47
CA ALA A 32 19.35 -2.94 7.68
C ALA A 32 20.87 -2.80 7.47
N LEU A 33 21.60 -3.91 7.55
CA LEU A 33 23.03 -3.89 7.26
C LEU A 33 23.29 -3.68 5.76
N ASN A 34 24.36 -2.95 5.43
CA ASN A 34 24.75 -2.71 4.04
C ASN A 34 25.04 -4.02 3.27
N SER A 35 25.62 -5.03 3.93
CA SER A 35 25.81 -6.37 3.34
C SER A 35 24.48 -6.99 2.94
N THR A 36 23.49 -6.90 3.82
CA THR A 36 22.16 -7.47 3.63
C THR A 36 21.44 -6.83 2.46
N ILE A 37 21.55 -5.51 2.31
CA ILE A 37 20.99 -4.79 1.15
C ILE A 37 21.64 -5.27 -0.16
N LEU A 38 22.97 -5.49 -0.17
CA LEU A 38 23.67 -6.02 -1.34
C LEU A 38 23.24 -7.46 -1.67
N ASP A 39 22.96 -8.27 -0.65
CA ASP A 39 22.47 -9.63 -0.83
C ASP A 39 21.04 -9.65 -1.37
N ILE A 40 20.14 -8.82 -0.85
CA ILE A 40 18.77 -8.66 -1.36
C ILE A 40 18.78 -8.28 -2.84
N LYS A 41 19.67 -7.36 -3.24
CA LYS A 41 19.82 -6.92 -4.64
C LYS A 41 20.18 -8.07 -5.59
N LYS A 42 20.77 -9.16 -5.10
CA LYS A 42 21.09 -10.35 -5.92
C LYS A 42 19.85 -11.08 -6.37
N PHE A 43 18.69 -10.95 -5.71
CA PHE A 43 17.49 -11.73 -6.03
C PHE A 43 16.21 -10.90 -6.17
N ALA A 44 16.16 -9.66 -5.67
CA ALA A 44 15.01 -8.78 -5.77
C ALA A 44 15.37 -7.42 -6.37
N ASN A 45 14.38 -6.76 -6.99
CA ASN A 45 14.50 -5.42 -7.54
C ASN A 45 14.00 -4.34 -6.56
N SER A 46 13.11 -4.71 -5.66
CA SER A 46 12.49 -3.82 -4.68
C SER A 46 12.19 -4.58 -3.39
N ILE A 47 11.99 -3.83 -2.31
CA ILE A 47 11.68 -4.35 -0.98
C ILE A 47 10.37 -3.73 -0.49
N VAL A 48 9.57 -4.54 0.18
CA VAL A 48 8.38 -4.10 0.90
C VAL A 48 8.62 -4.37 2.37
N ILE A 49 8.40 -3.35 3.19
CA ILE A 49 8.52 -3.37 4.64
C ILE A 49 7.21 -2.90 5.27
N GLY A 50 6.99 -3.27 6.52
CA GLY A 50 5.83 -2.82 7.29
C GLY A 50 5.82 -1.31 7.52
N LYS A 51 4.62 -0.75 7.71
CA LYS A 51 4.40 0.66 8.09
C LYS A 51 5.14 1.03 9.39
N SER A 52 5.13 0.12 10.35
CA SER A 52 5.81 0.20 11.65
C SER A 52 7.33 0.39 11.53
N SER A 53 7.96 -0.20 10.52
CA SER A 53 9.41 -0.07 10.27
C SER A 53 9.83 1.34 9.85
N VAL A 54 8.89 2.15 9.34
CA VAL A 54 9.16 3.52 8.87
C VAL A 54 8.69 4.55 9.90
N PHE A 55 7.50 4.34 10.47
CA PHE A 55 6.89 5.25 11.42
C PHE A 55 6.38 4.49 12.64
N THR A 56 6.66 5.02 13.83
CA THR A 56 6.12 4.51 15.09
C THR A 56 4.59 4.52 15.05
N ASP A 57 3.98 3.42 15.50
CA ASP A 57 2.54 3.19 15.45
C ASP A 57 1.79 4.08 16.45
N ASN A 58 1.59 5.35 16.08
CA ASN A 58 0.75 6.27 16.83
C ASN A 58 -0.63 6.25 16.21
N GLN A 59 -1.52 5.42 16.77
CA GLN A 59 -2.90 5.21 16.29
C GLN A 59 -3.73 6.50 16.07
N ALA A 60 -3.34 7.61 16.71
CA ALA A 60 -4.02 8.89 16.59
C ALA A 60 -3.38 9.89 15.61
N PHE A 61 -2.17 9.62 15.10
CA PHE A 61 -1.34 10.64 14.45
C PHE A 61 -1.42 10.66 12.92
N LEU A 62 -1.58 9.49 12.31
CA LEU A 62 -1.69 9.32 10.86
C LEU A 62 -3.11 8.87 10.47
N THR A 63 -4.13 9.46 11.09
CA THR A 63 -5.53 9.09 10.83
C THR A 63 -6.04 9.67 9.50
N ASP A 64 -5.45 10.77 9.04
CA ASP A 64 -5.74 11.32 7.73
C ASP A 64 -4.86 10.67 6.64
N ALA A 65 -5.52 10.13 5.62
CA ALA A 65 -4.85 9.44 4.53
C ALA A 65 -3.87 10.33 3.77
N TYR A 66 -4.16 11.64 3.59
CA TYR A 66 -3.24 12.53 2.89
C TYR A 66 -1.99 12.82 3.71
N VAL A 67 -2.13 13.02 5.03
CA VAL A 67 -1.00 13.18 5.94
C VAL A 67 -0.13 11.93 5.94
N GLU A 68 -0.73 10.75 6.01
CA GLU A 68 -0.01 9.48 5.93
C GLU A 68 0.78 9.34 4.62
N ILE A 69 0.14 9.59 3.47
CA ILE A 69 0.80 9.50 2.16
C ILE A 69 1.94 10.52 2.05
N ASN A 70 1.74 11.74 2.53
CA ASN A 70 2.75 12.79 2.51
C ASN A 70 4.00 12.36 3.27
N SER A 71 3.84 11.81 4.46
CA SER A 71 4.95 11.31 5.27
C SER A 71 5.81 10.28 4.51
N TYR A 72 5.20 9.29 3.84
CA TYR A 72 5.94 8.31 3.05
C TYR A 72 6.63 8.91 1.81
N VAL A 73 5.99 9.85 1.13
CA VAL A 73 6.55 10.51 -0.06
C VAL A 73 7.76 11.36 0.33
N MET A 74 7.68 12.09 1.44
CA MET A 74 8.77 12.92 1.95
C MET A 74 9.92 12.09 2.53
N ALA A 75 9.64 10.87 3.01
CA ALA A 75 10.66 9.89 3.38
C ALA A 75 11.39 9.26 2.17
N GLY A 76 11.04 9.64 0.93
CA GLY A 76 11.71 9.20 -0.29
C GLY A 76 11.34 7.78 -0.74
N ILE A 77 10.21 7.24 -0.27
CA ILE A 77 9.76 5.89 -0.64
C ILE A 77 9.13 5.90 -2.04
N ASP A 78 9.58 4.97 -2.89
CA ASP A 78 9.16 4.88 -4.31
C ASP A 78 7.66 4.60 -4.49
N GLY A 79 7.02 3.85 -3.59
CA GLY A 79 5.62 3.46 -3.68
C GLY A 79 5.04 3.00 -2.35
N ILE A 80 3.71 3.05 -2.23
CA ILE A 80 2.97 2.60 -1.04
C ILE A 80 1.89 1.60 -1.45
N ILE A 81 1.69 0.58 -0.62
CA ILE A 81 0.55 -0.35 -0.72
C ILE A 81 -0.42 0.08 0.39
N THR A 82 -1.60 0.54 0.00
CA THR A 82 -2.54 1.19 0.94
C THR A 82 -4.00 0.90 0.60
N ASP A 83 -4.84 0.92 1.63
CA ASP A 83 -6.30 0.78 1.56
C ASP A 83 -7.01 2.01 0.97
N PHE A 84 -6.29 3.12 0.76
CA PHE A 84 -6.81 4.34 0.13
C PHE A 84 -6.19 4.63 -1.26
N PRO A 85 -6.29 3.70 -2.25
CA PRO A 85 -5.59 3.82 -3.53
C PRO A 85 -6.04 5.05 -4.34
N ALA A 86 -7.32 5.41 -4.29
CA ALA A 86 -7.82 6.61 -4.97
C ALA A 86 -7.22 7.90 -4.40
N THR A 87 -7.03 7.96 -3.08
CA THR A 87 -6.37 9.09 -2.41
C THR A 87 -4.89 9.17 -2.80
N ALA A 88 -4.19 8.03 -2.80
CA ALA A 88 -2.77 7.96 -3.19
C ALA A 88 -2.55 8.45 -4.63
N VAL A 89 -3.42 8.04 -5.57
CA VAL A 89 -3.35 8.49 -6.96
C VAL A 89 -3.61 10.00 -7.07
N LYS A 90 -4.65 10.52 -6.40
CA LYS A 90 -4.94 11.96 -6.38
C LYS A 90 -3.78 12.75 -5.78
N TYR A 91 -3.23 12.29 -4.67
CA TYR A 91 -2.08 12.91 -4.01
C TYR A 91 -0.88 12.99 -4.95
N ARG A 92 -0.46 11.87 -5.56
CA ARG A 92 0.68 11.86 -6.49
C ARG A 92 0.46 12.67 -7.76
N SER A 93 -0.78 12.86 -8.19
CA SER A 93 -1.10 13.73 -9.32
C SER A 93 -1.13 15.23 -8.97
N ASN A 94 -0.95 15.60 -7.70
CA ASN A 94 -1.05 16.98 -7.24
C ASN A 94 0.21 17.79 -7.62
N ARG A 95 0.00 18.97 -8.19
CA ARG A 95 1.09 19.89 -8.58
C ARG A 95 1.87 20.45 -7.39
N CYS A 96 1.28 20.47 -6.20
CA CYS A 96 1.90 20.95 -4.97
C CYS A 96 3.12 20.12 -4.53
N LEU A 97 3.28 18.88 -5.03
CA LEU A 97 4.45 18.05 -4.75
C LEU A 97 5.74 18.55 -5.42
N GLY A 98 5.63 19.34 -6.49
CA GLY A 98 6.77 19.88 -7.23
C GLY A 98 7.29 21.23 -6.72
N LEU A 99 6.84 21.68 -5.54
CA LEU A 99 7.19 23.01 -5.02
C LEU A 99 8.63 23.09 -4.50
N GLY A 100 9.23 21.96 -4.09
CA GLY A 100 10.58 21.93 -3.53
C GLY A 100 10.72 22.93 -2.38
N ASP A 101 11.67 23.86 -2.51
CA ASP A 101 11.94 24.92 -1.51
C ASP A 101 10.76 25.89 -1.30
N LYS A 102 9.76 25.89 -2.18
CA LYS A 102 8.55 26.73 -2.04
C LYS A 102 7.43 26.06 -1.24
N THR A 103 7.70 24.89 -0.65
CA THR A 103 6.71 24.14 0.13
C THR A 103 6.33 24.93 1.40
N PRO A 104 5.04 25.27 1.60
CA PRO A 104 4.61 25.99 2.80
C PRO A 104 4.79 25.17 4.07
N ALA A 105 5.00 25.83 5.20
CA ALA A 105 5.24 25.17 6.49
C ALA A 105 4.12 24.20 6.91
N TYR A 106 2.86 24.51 6.59
CA TYR A 106 1.72 23.65 6.91
C TYR A 106 1.61 22.38 6.05
N MET A 107 2.38 22.30 4.94
CA MET A 107 2.48 21.11 4.09
C MET A 107 3.65 20.20 4.47
N MET A 108 4.52 20.64 5.39
CA MET A 108 5.61 19.79 5.86
C MET A 108 5.03 18.62 6.68
N PRO A 109 5.49 17.38 6.45
CA PRO A 109 5.08 16.26 7.28
C PRO A 109 5.58 16.50 8.70
N VAL A 110 4.91 15.91 9.68
CA VAL A 110 5.44 15.96 11.04
C VAL A 110 6.58 14.97 11.16
N GLU A 111 7.68 15.43 11.77
CA GLU A 111 8.87 14.62 11.96
C GLU A 111 8.56 13.39 12.83
N PRO A 112 9.15 12.22 12.49
CA PRO A 112 9.09 11.05 13.35
C PRO A 112 9.53 11.38 14.78
N GLY A 113 8.71 11.02 15.76
CA GLY A 113 9.00 11.29 17.17
C GLY A 113 8.73 12.74 17.62
N GLY A 114 8.38 13.68 16.75
CA GLY A 114 8.02 15.04 17.15
C GLY A 114 6.82 15.08 18.11
N LEU A 115 5.86 14.17 17.93
CA LEU A 115 4.72 14.01 18.84
C LEU A 115 5.15 13.58 20.26
N MET A 116 6.21 12.79 20.39
CA MET A 116 6.69 12.31 21.69
C MET A 116 7.18 13.45 22.58
N GLN A 117 7.54 14.59 21.99
CA GLN A 117 8.00 15.78 22.73
C GLN A 117 6.84 16.56 23.35
N ILE A 118 5.61 16.38 22.87
CA ILE A 118 4.43 17.14 23.32
C ILE A 118 3.42 16.28 24.10
N ILE A 119 3.61 14.96 24.13
CA ILE A 119 2.84 14.05 25.00
C ILE A 119 3.30 14.22 26.45
N SER A 120 2.34 14.35 27.37
CA SER A 120 2.66 14.37 28.80
C SER A 120 3.03 12.96 29.29
N PRO A 121 3.94 12.81 30.27
CA PRO A 121 4.47 11.51 30.68
C PRO A 121 3.40 10.48 31.07
N GLN A 122 2.24 10.93 31.52
CA GLN A 122 1.12 10.09 31.94
C GLN A 122 0.42 9.37 30.77
N TYR A 123 0.57 9.86 29.54
CA TYR A 123 -0.02 9.28 28.33
C TYR A 123 1.03 8.66 27.42
N LEU A 124 2.30 8.58 27.87
CA LEU A 124 3.30 7.85 27.12
C LEU A 124 2.92 6.37 27.11
N PRO A 125 2.89 5.74 25.93
CA PRO A 125 2.75 4.29 25.87
C PRO A 125 3.91 3.64 26.63
N PRO A 126 3.72 2.43 27.16
CA PRO A 126 4.83 1.65 27.70
C PRO A 126 5.97 1.57 26.69
N ALA A 127 7.20 1.67 27.18
CA ALA A 127 8.37 1.54 26.33
C ALA A 127 8.39 0.13 25.69
N GLU A 128 8.24 0.09 24.37
CA GLU A 128 8.35 -1.14 23.59
C GLU A 128 9.82 -1.47 23.33
N ALA A 129 10.12 -2.77 23.21
CA ALA A 129 11.45 -3.20 22.83
C ALA A 129 11.77 -2.71 21.41
N PRO A 130 13.02 -2.28 21.13
CA PRO A 130 13.35 -1.82 19.79
C PRO A 130 13.21 -2.94 18.74
N ASP A 131 12.70 -2.58 17.56
CA ASP A 131 12.63 -3.50 16.42
C ASP A 131 14.03 -4.05 16.03
N PRO A 132 14.10 -5.29 15.54
CA PRO A 132 15.34 -5.90 15.11
C PRO A 132 15.97 -5.17 13.90
N VAL A 133 17.27 -5.38 13.72
CA VAL A 133 17.99 -4.94 12.51
C VAL A 133 17.95 -6.10 11.52
N LEU A 134 17.63 -5.82 10.25
CA LEU A 134 17.65 -6.82 9.19
C LEU A 134 19.09 -7.22 8.89
N THR A 135 19.41 -8.50 9.14
CA THR A 135 20.75 -9.06 8.94
C THR A 135 20.79 -10.10 7.82
N ASP A 136 21.99 -10.50 7.43
CA ASP A 136 22.21 -11.49 6.37
C ASP A 136 21.52 -12.83 6.70
N ALA A 137 21.52 -13.22 7.99
CA ALA A 137 20.91 -14.46 8.45
C ALA A 137 19.37 -14.49 8.25
N ASP A 138 18.73 -13.31 8.26
CA ASP A 138 17.27 -13.18 8.11
C ASP A 138 16.83 -13.21 6.64
N VAL A 139 17.80 -13.16 5.72
CA VAL A 139 17.57 -13.13 4.27
C VAL A 139 18.00 -14.45 3.61
N PHE A 140 19.07 -15.07 4.10
CA PHE A 140 19.60 -16.30 3.54
C PHE A 140 18.75 -17.51 3.93
N GLU A 141 18.03 -18.03 2.94
CA GLU A 141 17.29 -19.27 3.06
C GLU A 141 18.03 -20.44 2.41
N PRO A 142 17.84 -21.66 2.93
CA PRO A 142 18.25 -22.87 2.24
C PRO A 142 17.64 -22.94 0.82
N PRO A 143 18.34 -23.57 -0.14
CA PRO A 143 17.79 -23.76 -1.48
C PRO A 143 16.51 -24.58 -1.42
N LEU A 144 15.54 -24.22 -2.27
CA LEU A 144 14.28 -24.96 -2.37
C LEU A 144 14.56 -26.45 -2.65
N PRO A 145 13.83 -27.37 -1.99
CA PRO A 145 13.94 -28.79 -2.31
C PRO A 145 13.55 -29.02 -3.78
N SER A 146 14.13 -30.05 -4.39
CA SER A 146 13.79 -30.42 -5.77
C SER A 146 12.30 -30.77 -5.87
N ALA A 147 11.56 -29.99 -6.67
CA ALA A 147 10.14 -30.22 -6.86
C ALA A 147 9.93 -31.54 -7.63
N ARG A 148 9.20 -32.49 -7.03
CA ARG A 148 8.76 -33.69 -7.72
C ARG A 148 7.67 -33.31 -8.72
N ALA A 149 7.93 -33.50 -10.01
CA ALA A 149 6.91 -33.32 -11.03
C ALA A 149 5.79 -34.34 -10.81
N ILE A 150 4.62 -33.86 -10.35
CA ILE A 150 3.39 -34.64 -10.36
C ILE A 150 2.84 -34.50 -11.78
N ALA A 151 2.72 -35.62 -12.50
CA ALA A 151 2.08 -35.63 -13.81
C ALA A 151 0.66 -35.05 -13.68
N PRO A 152 0.18 -34.23 -14.63
CA PRO A 152 -1.19 -33.74 -14.58
C PRO A 152 -2.13 -34.93 -14.53
N THR A 153 -2.85 -35.07 -13.43
CA THR A 153 -3.91 -36.06 -13.30
C THR A 153 -4.96 -35.71 -14.35
N SER A 154 -5.03 -36.52 -15.41
CA SER A 154 -6.14 -36.52 -16.35
C SER A 154 -7.40 -36.81 -15.53
N TYR A 155 -8.21 -35.78 -15.32
CA TYR A 155 -9.56 -35.96 -14.81
C TYR A 155 -10.37 -36.65 -15.90
N THR A 156 -10.56 -37.96 -15.78
CA THR A 156 -11.60 -38.67 -16.53
C THR A 156 -12.94 -38.22 -15.96
N SER A 157 -13.55 -37.23 -16.61
CA SER A 157 -14.90 -36.76 -16.30
C SER A 157 -15.94 -37.72 -16.90
N ASN A 158 -16.30 -38.75 -16.16
CA ASN A 158 -17.53 -39.50 -16.43
C ASN A 158 -18.71 -38.77 -15.79
N GLY A 159 -19.52 -38.11 -16.63
CA GLY A 159 -20.98 -38.01 -16.52
C GLY A 159 -21.56 -37.19 -15.36
N SER A 160 -21.94 -35.94 -15.64
CA SER A 160 -23.34 -35.46 -15.69
C SER A 160 -23.35 -33.93 -15.77
N THR A 161 -24.02 -33.39 -16.78
CA THR A 161 -24.21 -31.96 -17.03
C THR A 161 -25.17 -31.33 -16.01
N PRO A 162 -24.78 -30.29 -15.27
CA PRO A 162 -25.71 -29.24 -14.90
C PRO A 162 -25.65 -28.16 -15.98
N THR A 163 -26.76 -27.95 -16.67
CA THR A 163 -26.95 -26.80 -17.56
C THR A 163 -26.69 -25.52 -16.78
N ALA A 164 -25.60 -24.82 -17.09
CA ALA A 164 -25.32 -23.49 -16.57
C ALA A 164 -26.37 -22.52 -17.15
N ALA A 165 -27.12 -21.85 -16.26
CA ALA A 165 -27.96 -20.73 -16.65
C ALA A 165 -27.08 -19.60 -17.22
N ALA A 166 -27.54 -18.99 -18.31
CA ALA A 166 -26.86 -17.88 -18.96
C ALA A 166 -26.64 -16.70 -17.97
N PRO A 167 -25.54 -15.94 -18.10
CA PRO A 167 -25.32 -14.75 -17.28
C PRO A 167 -26.39 -13.71 -17.59
N THR A 168 -27.07 -13.25 -16.54
CA THR A 168 -28.02 -12.13 -16.57
C THR A 168 -27.29 -10.86 -17.02
N PRO A 169 -27.87 -10.03 -17.91
CA PRO A 169 -27.27 -8.75 -18.29
C PRO A 169 -27.13 -7.82 -17.08
N PRO A 170 -26.15 -6.90 -17.08
CA PRO A 170 -25.91 -6.00 -15.96
C PRO A 170 -27.14 -5.09 -15.75
N ASN A 171 -27.55 -4.98 -14.49
CA ASN A 171 -28.64 -4.13 -14.04
C ASN A 171 -28.27 -2.66 -14.28
N GLY A 172 -28.76 -2.09 -15.38
CA GLY A 172 -28.59 -0.68 -15.71
C GLY A 172 -29.38 0.19 -14.75
N GLN A 173 -28.71 0.68 -13.71
CA GLN A 173 -29.24 1.72 -12.86
C GLN A 173 -29.38 2.99 -13.71
N HIS A 174 -30.61 3.38 -14.02
CA HIS A 174 -30.89 4.67 -14.65
C HIS A 174 -30.43 5.78 -13.71
N ASN A 175 -29.44 6.56 -14.14
CA ASN A 175 -29.11 7.83 -13.50
C ASN A 175 -30.34 8.74 -13.61
N VAL A 176 -31.08 8.86 -12.52
CA VAL A 176 -32.15 9.85 -12.38
C VAL A 176 -31.48 11.21 -12.20
N VAL A 177 -31.02 11.80 -13.31
CA VAL A 177 -30.77 13.25 -13.39
C VAL A 177 -32.12 13.90 -13.65
N ALA A 178 -33.03 13.78 -12.70
CA ALA A 178 -34.31 14.48 -12.73
C ALA A 178 -34.14 15.82 -12.00
N CYS A 179 -34.12 16.88 -12.80
CA CYS A 179 -34.74 18.17 -12.49
C CYS A 179 -34.24 19.00 -11.29
N ILE A 180 -32.98 18.87 -10.86
CA ILE A 180 -32.40 19.81 -9.87
C ILE A 180 -32.45 21.26 -10.42
N PHE A 181 -32.20 21.46 -11.72
CA PHE A 181 -32.24 22.79 -12.36
C PHE A 181 -33.63 23.45 -12.34
N LEU A 182 -34.70 22.70 -12.55
CA LEU A 182 -36.07 23.24 -12.54
C LEU A 182 -36.50 23.65 -11.13
N SER A 183 -36.09 22.90 -10.10
CA SER A 183 -36.41 23.27 -8.72
C SER A 183 -35.72 24.57 -8.29
N ASN A 184 -34.46 24.76 -8.67
CA ASN A 184 -33.70 25.96 -8.29
C ASN A 184 -34.21 27.23 -9.01
N MET A 185 -34.67 27.12 -10.26
CA MET A 185 -35.30 28.24 -10.96
C MET A 185 -36.68 28.60 -10.36
N ALA A 186 -37.46 27.61 -9.93
CA ALA A 186 -38.75 27.85 -9.28
C ALA A 186 -38.60 28.56 -7.92
N ILE A 187 -37.59 28.17 -7.12
CA ILE A 187 -37.31 28.82 -5.84
C ILE A 187 -36.89 30.28 -6.07
N LEU A 188 -35.98 30.56 -7.02
CA LEU A 188 -35.53 31.92 -7.35
C LEU A 188 -36.70 32.83 -7.78
N LEU A 189 -37.61 32.31 -8.61
CA LEU A 189 -38.77 33.06 -9.08
C LEU A 189 -39.75 33.38 -7.92
N SER A 190 -39.94 32.43 -7.01
CA SER A 190 -40.83 32.62 -5.85
C SER A 190 -40.28 33.65 -4.86
N THR A 191 -38.97 33.71 -4.66
CA THR A 191 -38.34 34.73 -3.80
C THR A 191 -38.39 36.13 -4.39
N LEU A 192 -38.38 36.26 -5.72
CA LEU A 192 -38.45 37.55 -6.41
C LEU A 192 -39.87 38.16 -6.37
N MET A 193 -40.91 37.31 -6.28
CA MET A 193 -42.31 37.75 -6.17
C MET A 193 -42.73 38.11 -4.74
N LEU A 194 -41.85 37.88 -3.76
CA LEU A 194 -42.07 38.13 -2.32
C LEU A 194 -41.35 39.40 -1.82
N PHE A 195 -40.68 40.12 -2.71
CA PHE A 195 -40.04 41.43 -2.47
C PHE A 195 -40.65 42.50 -3.38
#